data_AF-A0A7R9IFP1-F1
#
_entry.id   AF-A0A7R9IFP1-F1
#
_cell.length_a   1.000
_cell.length_b   1.000
_cell.length_c   1.000
_cell.angle_alpha   90.00
_cell.angle_beta   90.00
_cell.angle_gamma   90.00
#
_symmetry.space_group_name_H-M   'P 1'
#
loop_
_entity.id
_entity.type
_entity.pdbx_description
1 polymer ?
#
loop_
_entity_poly.entity_id
_entity_poly.type
_entity_poly.pdbx_seq_one_letter_code
_entity_poly.pdbx_strand_id
1 'polypeptide(L)'
;IGQYLMTLPQHLEPFLLQDNPSLTLALQVADAEYGSLSRDTEGGLADVLLGIIARGTCQTYCENIMGICELTPTAGKQLATDIDYLGNVLEDLGLNLSDHLQQVTTLLRLSSEEYQTKSSGCSPRLVAAVRQMRNITSS
;
A
#
# COMPACT_ATOMS: atom_id res chain seq x y z
N ILE A 1 0.65 8.57 -9.92
CA ILE A 1 0.34 8.30 -8.50
C ILE A 1 1.53 8.65 -7.62
N GLY A 2 2.67 7.95 -7.72
CA GLY A 2 3.85 8.21 -6.88
C GLY A 2 4.31 9.68 -6.88
N GLN A 3 4.42 10.30 -8.06
CA GLN A 3 4.75 11.73 -8.16
C GLN A 3 3.79 12.65 -7.39
N TYR A 4 2.48 12.34 -7.39
CA TYR A 4 1.49 13.13 -6.65
C TYR A 4 1.62 12.90 -5.13
N LEU A 5 1.87 11.65 -4.71
CA LEU A 5 2.12 11.35 -3.30
C LEU A 5 3.33 12.13 -2.76
N MET A 6 4.39 12.25 -3.55
CA MET A 6 5.59 13.02 -3.19
C MET A 6 5.35 14.52 -3.02
N THR A 7 4.30 15.09 -3.64
CA THR A 7 3.94 16.50 -3.45
C THR A 7 2.95 16.73 -2.32
N LEU A 8 2.35 15.67 -1.75
CA LEU A 8 1.36 15.81 -0.68
C LEU A 8 1.88 16.57 0.54
N PRO A 9 3.10 16.35 1.06
CA PRO A 9 3.59 17.12 2.21
C PRO A 9 3.53 18.63 1.99
N GLN A 10 3.89 19.10 0.79
CA GLN A 10 3.83 20.52 0.41
C GLN A 10 2.40 21.04 0.35
N HIS A 11 1.44 20.22 -0.09
CA HIS A 11 0.02 20.57 -0.10
C HIS A 11 -0.59 20.60 1.30
N LEU A 12 -0.01 19.89 2.27
CA LEU A 12 -0.48 19.83 3.65
C LEU A 12 0.11 20.93 4.53
N GLU A 13 1.26 21.49 4.17
CA GLU A 13 1.95 22.56 4.89
C GLU A 13 1.04 23.75 5.29
N PRO A 14 0.14 24.28 4.43
CA PRO A 14 -0.76 25.38 4.80
C PRO A 14 -1.73 25.01 5.94
N PHE A 15 -2.12 23.75 6.05
CA PHE A 15 -3.05 23.24 7.06
C PHE A 15 -2.34 22.87 8.38
N LEU A 16 -1.01 22.79 8.36
CA LEU A 16 -0.19 22.61 9.57
C LEU A 16 0.12 23.93 10.26
N LEU A 17 0.27 25.01 9.48
CA LEU A 17 0.59 26.34 9.98
C LEU A 17 -0.63 27.09 10.52
N GLN A 18 -1.84 26.66 10.16
CA GLN A 18 -3.10 27.27 10.59
C GLN A 18 -3.93 26.26 11.38
N ASP A 19 -4.30 26.61 12.61
CA ASP A 19 -5.20 25.79 13.42
C ASP A 19 -6.55 25.61 12.70
N ASN A 20 -6.89 24.36 12.38
CA ASN A 20 -8.16 24.00 11.74
C ASN A 20 -8.89 22.94 12.58
N PRO A 21 -9.80 23.35 13.48
CA PRO A 21 -10.48 22.43 14.39
C PRO A 21 -11.40 21.43 13.66
N SER A 22 -11.91 21.80 12.48
CA SER A 22 -12.75 20.92 11.67
C SER A 22 -11.93 19.78 11.05
N LEU A 23 -10.72 20.09 10.59
CA LEU A 23 -9.79 19.08 10.07
C LEU A 23 -9.31 18.13 11.18
N THR A 24 -8.98 18.67 12.35
CA THR A 24 -8.61 17.87 13.53
C THR A 24 -9.71 16.89 13.90
N LEU A 25 -10.97 17.35 13.99
CA LEU A 25 -12.11 16.50 14.32
C LEU A 25 -12.38 15.46 13.22
N ALA A 26 -12.28 15.85 11.95
CA ALA A 26 -12.46 14.92 10.83
C ALA A 26 -11.43 13.79 10.88
N LEU A 27 -10.16 14.10 11.18
CA LEU A 27 -9.10 13.10 11.30
C LEU A 27 -9.25 12.21 12.54
N GLN A 28 -9.73 12.77 13.67
CA GLN A 28 -10.09 11.99 14.87
C GLN A 28 -11.15 10.93 14.59
N VAL A 29 -12.13 11.26 13.73
CA VAL A 29 -13.21 10.34 13.37
C VAL A 29 -12.77 9.36 12.27
N ALA A 30 -11.97 9.83 11.32
CA ALA A 30 -11.53 9.03 10.17
C ALA A 30 -10.55 7.93 10.56
N ASP A 31 -9.77 8.12 11.63
CA ASP A 31 -8.78 7.14 12.05
C ASP A 31 -8.73 6.98 13.57
N ALA A 32 -9.02 5.76 14.05
CA ALA A 32 -9.03 5.45 15.47
C ALA A 32 -7.64 5.58 16.11
N GLU A 33 -6.55 5.47 15.35
CA GLU A 33 -5.18 5.64 15.85
C GLU A 33 -4.90 7.11 16.19
N TYR A 34 -5.67 8.07 15.62
CA TYR A 34 -5.60 9.49 15.98
C TYR A 34 -5.89 9.71 17.47
N GLY A 35 -6.84 8.96 18.05
CA GLY A 35 -7.16 9.06 19.48
C GLY A 35 -6.03 8.57 20.40
N SER A 36 -5.08 7.80 19.86
CA SER A 36 -3.96 7.19 20.60
C SER A 36 -2.63 7.94 20.45
N LEU A 37 -2.52 8.82 19.45
CA LEU A 37 -1.32 9.63 19.24
C LEU A 37 -1.21 10.70 20.34
N SER A 38 -0.12 10.65 21.09
CA SER A 38 0.27 11.72 22.00
C SER A 38 0.43 13.02 21.21
N ARG A 39 -0.10 14.13 21.74
CA ARG A 39 -0.02 15.47 21.12
C ARG A 39 1.43 15.96 20.86
N ASP A 40 2.42 15.22 21.34
CA ASP A 40 3.85 15.50 21.27
C ASP A 40 4.59 14.76 20.14
N THR A 41 3.89 14.04 19.25
CA THR A 41 4.54 13.41 18.07
C THR A 41 4.92 14.50 17.06
N GLU A 42 6.23 14.76 16.90
CA GLU A 42 6.79 15.63 15.87
C GLU A 42 6.39 15.12 14.48
N GLY A 43 5.40 15.79 13.86
CA GLY A 43 4.76 15.36 12.60
C GLY A 43 3.25 15.63 12.52
N GLY A 44 2.57 15.66 13.67
CA GLY A 44 1.21 16.19 13.82
C GLY A 44 0.14 15.62 12.87
N LEU A 45 -0.78 16.49 12.42
CA LEU A 45 -1.94 16.14 11.57
C LEU A 45 -1.55 15.60 10.18
N ALA A 46 -0.42 16.05 9.63
CA ALA A 46 0.01 15.68 8.29
C ALA A 46 0.44 14.21 8.25
N ASP A 47 1.19 13.74 9.24
CA ASP A 47 1.62 12.34 9.29
C ASP A 47 0.41 11.39 9.37
N VAL A 48 -0.61 11.75 10.15
CA VAL A 48 -1.83 10.95 10.23
C VAL A 48 -2.56 10.94 8.88
N LEU A 49 -2.73 12.10 8.26
CA LEU A 49 -3.39 12.18 6.97
C LEU A 49 -2.60 11.42 5.88
N LEU A 50 -1.28 11.54 5.87
CA LEU A 50 -0.41 10.78 4.97
C LEU A 50 -0.53 9.28 5.23
N GLY A 51 -0.61 8.85 6.49
CA GLY A 51 -0.88 7.46 6.87
C GLY A 51 -2.22 6.94 6.36
N ILE A 52 -3.30 7.72 6.51
CA ILE A 52 -4.63 7.39 5.97
C ILE A 52 -4.57 7.26 4.44
N ILE A 53 -3.94 8.22 3.77
CA ILE A 53 -3.79 8.22 2.31
C ILE A 53 -2.97 7.01 1.86
N ALA A 54 -1.87 6.68 2.53
CA ALA A 54 -1.03 5.54 2.20
C ALA A 54 -1.78 4.22 2.37
N ARG A 55 -2.52 4.04 3.47
CA ARG A 55 -3.38 2.86 3.68
C ARG A 55 -4.45 2.74 2.61
N GLY A 56 -5.19 3.82 2.35
CA GLY A 56 -6.23 3.85 1.31
C GLY A 56 -5.67 3.60 -0.10
N THR A 57 -4.48 4.14 -0.39
CA THR A 57 -3.77 3.91 -1.65
C THR A 57 -3.37 2.44 -1.77
N CYS A 58 -2.75 1.86 -0.74
CA CYS A 58 -2.34 0.46 -0.72
C CYS A 58 -3.54 -0.48 -0.90
N GLN A 59 -4.64 -0.20 -0.20
CA GLN A 59 -5.88 -0.97 -0.31
C GLN A 59 -6.44 -0.91 -1.74
N THR A 60 -6.62 0.30 -2.27
CA THR A 60 -7.14 0.51 -3.63
C THR A 60 -6.24 -0.15 -4.67
N TYR A 61 -4.93 -0.07 -4.50
CA TYR A 61 -3.97 -0.72 -5.39
C TYR A 61 -4.11 -2.25 -5.35
N CYS A 62 -4.21 -2.82 -4.15
CA CYS A 62 -4.40 -4.26 -3.96
C CYS A 62 -5.73 -4.75 -4.56
N GLU A 63 -6.83 -4.03 -4.34
CA GLU A 63 -8.14 -4.35 -4.92
C GLU A 63 -8.10 -4.34 -6.44
N ASN A 64 -7.47 -3.34 -7.06
CA ASN A 64 -7.29 -3.28 -8.50
C ASN A 64 -6.45 -4.44 -9.04
N ILE A 65 -5.37 -4.82 -8.35
CA ILE A 65 -4.55 -5.99 -8.73
C ILE A 65 -5.41 -7.26 -8.68
N MET A 66 -6.16 -7.45 -7.59
CA MET A 66 -6.99 -8.64 -7.39
C MET A 66 -8.14 -8.74 -8.41
N GLY A 67 -8.49 -7.64 -9.08
CA GLY A 67 -9.45 -7.59 -10.18
C GLY A 67 -8.89 -7.96 -11.55
N ILE A 68 -7.57 -8.13 -11.69
CA ILE A 68 -6.96 -8.54 -12.96
C ILE A 68 -7.34 -10.01 -13.25
N CYS A 69 -7.81 -10.30 -14.46
CA CYS A 69 -8.23 -11.66 -14.83
C CYS A 69 -7.05 -12.55 -15.23
N GLU A 70 -6.14 -12.02 -16.05
CA GLU A 70 -4.98 -12.75 -16.57
C GLU A 70 -3.74 -11.85 -16.60
N LEU A 71 -2.60 -12.43 -16.27
CA LEU A 71 -1.32 -11.76 -16.18
C LEU A 71 -0.27 -12.53 -16.98
N THR A 72 0.29 -11.88 -18.00
CA THR A 72 1.45 -12.44 -18.70
C THR A 72 2.68 -12.42 -17.79
N PRO A 73 3.69 -13.28 -18.02
CA PRO A 73 4.92 -13.26 -17.22
C PRO A 73 5.62 -11.89 -17.21
N THR A 74 5.59 -11.17 -18.33
CA THR A 74 6.16 -9.82 -18.43
C THR A 74 5.34 -8.80 -17.64
N ALA A 75 4.01 -8.84 -17.75
CA ALA A 75 3.12 -7.97 -16.97
C ALA A 75 3.26 -8.23 -15.46
N GLY A 76 3.44 -9.48 -15.04
CA GLY A 76 3.68 -9.82 -13.63
C GLY A 76 4.98 -9.25 -13.08
N LYS A 77 6.05 -9.27 -13.86
CA LYS A 77 7.31 -8.61 -13.49
C LYS A 77 7.16 -7.11 -13.40
N GLN A 78 6.49 -6.49 -14.39
CA GLN A 78 6.26 -5.05 -14.38
C GLN A 78 5.41 -4.62 -13.18
N LEU A 79 4.35 -5.37 -12.88
CA LEU A 79 3.50 -5.09 -11.72
C LEU A 79 4.26 -5.18 -10.40
N ALA A 80 5.17 -6.16 -10.25
CA ALA A 80 6.04 -6.23 -9.09
C ALA A 80 6.94 -4.98 -8.97
N THR A 81 7.54 -4.54 -10.08
CA THR A 81 8.33 -3.30 -10.14
C THR A 81 7.52 -2.07 -9.77
N ASP A 82 6.26 -1.98 -10.24
CA ASP A 82 5.38 -0.85 -9.95
C ASP A 82 5.00 -0.81 -8.45
N ILE A 83 4.82 -1.98 -7.82
CA ILE A 83 4.61 -2.07 -6.36
C ILE A 83 5.88 -1.66 -5.60
N ASP A 84 7.08 -2.06 -6.05
CA ASP A 84 8.33 -1.61 -5.41
C ASP A 84 8.49 -0.09 -5.50
N TYR A 85 8.17 0.49 -6.66
CA TYR A 85 8.21 1.94 -6.83
C TYR A 85 7.25 2.64 -5.86
N LEU A 86 6.03 2.12 -5.68
CA LEU A 86 5.11 2.63 -4.66
C LEU A 86 5.71 2.50 -3.26
N GLY A 87 6.35 1.36 -2.95
CA GLY A 87 7.05 1.15 -1.68
C GLY A 87 8.10 2.22 -1.42
N ASN A 88 9.00 2.48 -2.37
CA ASN A 88 10.04 3.51 -2.26
C ASN A 88 9.43 4.91 -2.04
N VAL A 89 8.35 5.24 -2.74
CA VAL A 89 7.66 6.53 -2.55
C VAL A 89 7.07 6.64 -1.14
N LEU A 90 6.52 5.56 -0.58
CA LEU A 90 6.02 5.57 0.79
C LEU A 90 7.16 5.67 1.80
N GLU A 91 8.28 4.98 1.57
CA GLU A 91 9.47 5.05 2.42
C GLU A 91 10.07 6.46 2.45
N ASP A 92 10.13 7.14 1.29
CA ASP A 92 10.55 8.54 1.19
C ASP A 92 9.63 9.50 1.99
N LEU A 93 8.39 9.08 2.26
CA LEU A 93 7.41 9.78 3.09
C LEU A 93 7.40 9.29 4.56
N GLY A 94 8.30 8.38 4.95
CA GLY A 94 8.35 7.80 6.30
C GLY A 94 7.26 6.75 6.57
N LEU A 95 6.61 6.23 5.54
CA LEU A 95 5.52 5.26 5.60
C LEU A 95 5.94 3.92 5.00
N ASN A 96 5.13 2.88 5.24
CA ASN A 96 5.42 1.53 4.77
C ASN A 96 4.36 1.03 3.80
N LEU A 97 4.79 0.22 2.83
CA LEU A 97 3.89 -0.55 1.98
C LEU A 97 3.13 -1.58 2.82
N SER A 98 1.83 -1.75 2.56
CA SER A 98 1.01 -2.75 3.29
C SER A 98 1.51 -4.18 3.12
N ASP A 99 1.34 -5.02 4.15
CA ASP A 99 1.67 -6.45 4.13
C ASP A 99 1.05 -7.19 2.93
N HIS A 100 -0.18 -6.83 2.56
CA HIS A 100 -0.85 -7.44 1.42
C HIS A 100 -0.13 -7.18 0.11
N LEU A 101 0.31 -5.95 -0.15
CA LEU A 101 1.07 -5.62 -1.35
C LEU A 101 2.48 -6.24 -1.32
N GLN A 102 3.14 -6.29 -0.16
CA GLN A 102 4.42 -7.00 -0.02
C GLN A 102 4.30 -8.50 -0.35
N GLN A 103 3.22 -9.15 0.11
CA GLN A 103 2.93 -10.54 -0.23
C GLN A 103 2.61 -10.70 -1.71
N VAL A 104 1.83 -9.80 -2.31
CA VAL A 104 1.56 -9.82 -3.76
C VAL A 104 2.87 -9.71 -4.56
N THR A 105 3.76 -8.78 -4.22
CA THR A 105 5.07 -8.66 -4.88
C THR A 105 5.88 -9.95 -4.78
N THR A 106 5.92 -10.57 -3.60
CA THR A 106 6.55 -11.89 -3.41
C THR A 106 5.96 -12.93 -4.36
N LEU A 107 4.62 -13.06 -4.37
CA LEU A 107 3.91 -14.06 -5.18
C LEU A 107 4.06 -13.82 -6.69
N LEU A 108 4.14 -12.57 -7.15
CA LEU A 108 4.36 -12.23 -8.55
C LEU A 108 5.75 -12.65 -9.05
N ARG A 109 6.75 -12.66 -8.16
CA ARG A 109 8.15 -12.99 -8.48
C ARG A 109 8.46 -14.48 -8.44
N LEU A 110 7.66 -15.29 -7.76
CA LEU A 110 7.87 -16.74 -7.70
C LEU A 110 7.77 -17.38 -9.09
N SER A 111 8.64 -18.34 -9.38
CA SER A 111 8.46 -19.21 -10.54
C SER A 111 7.26 -20.14 -10.35
N SER A 112 6.71 -20.68 -11.45
CA SER A 112 5.58 -21.61 -11.37
C SER A 112 5.91 -22.87 -10.57
N GLU A 113 7.15 -23.37 -10.68
CA GLU A 113 7.63 -24.58 -9.99
C GLU A 113 7.75 -24.36 -8.48
N GLU A 114 8.22 -23.20 -8.05
CA GLU A 114 8.44 -22.87 -6.65
C GLU A 114 7.19 -22.29 -5.98
N TYR A 115 6.12 -22.03 -6.74
CA TYR A 115 4.96 -21.28 -6.27
C TYR A 115 4.30 -21.95 -5.06
N GLN A 116 4.12 -23.26 -5.09
CA GLN A 116 3.45 -23.99 -4.01
C GLN A 116 4.29 -24.04 -2.73
N THR A 117 5.61 -24.14 -2.84
CA THR A 117 6.50 -24.30 -1.69
C THR A 117 6.89 -22.96 -1.08
N LYS A 118 7.14 -21.94 -1.90
CA LYS A 118 7.59 -20.61 -1.43
C LYS A 118 6.46 -19.63 -1.14
N SER A 119 5.20 -19.98 -1.43
CA SER A 119 4.04 -19.19 -0.98
C SER A 119 3.63 -19.45 0.47
N SER A 120 4.27 -20.40 1.16
CA SER A 120 4.02 -20.70 2.57
C SER A 120 4.34 -19.48 3.44
N GLY A 121 3.31 -18.87 4.04
CA GLY A 121 3.43 -17.63 4.83
C GLY A 121 2.68 -16.44 4.23
N CYS A 122 2.29 -16.50 2.95
CA CYS A 122 1.36 -15.53 2.37
C CYS A 122 -0.09 -15.91 2.70
N SER A 123 -0.98 -14.92 2.65
CA SER A 123 -2.42 -15.11 2.81
C SER A 123 -2.96 -16.10 1.76
N PRO A 124 -3.70 -17.16 2.16
CA PRO A 124 -4.24 -18.15 1.22
C PRO A 124 -5.09 -17.53 0.11
N ARG A 125 -5.81 -16.44 0.42
CA ARG A 125 -6.61 -15.69 -0.56
C ARG A 125 -5.74 -15.06 -1.64
N LEU A 126 -4.62 -14.44 -1.24
CA LEU A 126 -3.70 -13.82 -2.19
C LEU A 126 -2.97 -14.87 -3.03
N VAL A 127 -2.57 -15.98 -2.40
CA VAL A 127 -1.96 -17.12 -3.10
C VAL A 127 -2.90 -17.67 -4.18
N ALA A 128 -4.16 -17.94 -3.83
CA ALA A 128 -5.13 -18.46 -4.80
C ALA A 128 -5.39 -17.47 -5.95
N ALA A 129 -5.57 -16.19 -5.64
CA ALA A 129 -5.83 -15.17 -6.65
C ALA A 129 -4.64 -14.98 -7.59
N VAL A 130 -3.43 -14.79 -7.06
CA VAL A 130 -2.23 -14.59 -7.90
C VAL A 130 -1.91 -15.84 -8.72
N ARG A 131 -2.15 -17.04 -8.19
CA ARG A 131 -2.04 -18.29 -8.93
C ARG A 131 -2.98 -18.31 -10.13
N GLN A 132 -4.25 -17.95 -9.92
CA GLN A 132 -5.27 -17.92 -10.95
C GLN A 132 -4.94 -16.87 -12.02
N MET A 133 -4.59 -15.65 -11.60
CA MET A 133 -4.18 -14.56 -12.51
C MET A 133 -3.02 -14.98 -13.42
N ARG A 134 -2.06 -15.73 -12.89
CA ARG A 134 -0.87 -16.17 -13.62
C ARG A 134 -1.03 -17.51 -14.34
N ASN A 135 -2.20 -18.14 -14.25
CA ASN A 135 -2.50 -19.46 -14.81
C ASN A 135 -1.46 -20.55 -14.43
N ILE A 136 -1.10 -20.59 -13.14
CA ILE A 136 -0.14 -21.59 -12.63
C ILE A 136 -0.91 -22.88 -12.31
N THR A 137 -0.68 -23.91 -13.14
CA THR A 137 -1.30 -25.23 -12.96
C THR A 137 -0.86 -25.89 -11.66
N SER A 138 -1.76 -26.64 -11.02
CA SER A 138 -1.38 -27.56 -9.94
C SER A 138 -0.67 -28.76 -10.54
N SER A 139 0.62 -28.89 -10.22
CA SER A 139 1.35 -30.15 -10.36
C SER A 139 1.24 -30.94 -9.07
#